data_AF-A0A956BMP5-F1
#
_entry.id   AF-A0A956BMP5-F1
#
_cell.length_a   1.000
_cell.length_b   1.000
_cell.length_c   1.000
_cell.angle_alpha   90.00
_cell.angle_beta   90.00
_cell.angle_gamma   90.00
#
_symmetry.space_group_name_H-M   'P 1'
#
loop_
_entity.id
_entity.type
_entity.pdbx_description
1 polymer ?
#
loop_
_entity_poly.entity_id
_entity_poly.type
_entity_poly.pdbx_seq_one_letter_code
_entity_poly.pdbx_strand_id
1 'polypeptide(L)'
;MTLAPAEDTQVLQTPDDPAAWAVLADALLQRGDPRGELYALDAALARSPWGPTGRDLRARRRALIDQHGLVPDVPELVLDARWAHGWWKGLTLTWREPLRAMGEVLARVFGHPSARYVRRVTLNLGGHVRDLAPVVAALDTRDWPLLEALVIRSPPPHPRPSPISTDRMPRLATLALPSGDLGAEALQAAWTAGLTAARAAWRAGRLEDAHTGFEGLLHLVDAHGDERRALLAAESLGALANDLGRMDQAAELRDRVLRGRPGSADALLALGQTRRAQGRTHAALEHFE
;
A
#
# COMPACT_ATOMS: atom_id res chain seq x y z
N MET A 1 -6.81 -6.17 -25.17
CA MET A 1 -5.67 -6.91 -25.74
C MET A 1 -4.84 -7.44 -24.58
N THR A 2 -4.74 -8.75 -24.42
CA THR A 2 -4.00 -9.39 -23.31
C THR A 2 -2.52 -9.49 -23.69
N LEU A 3 -1.62 -9.03 -22.82
CA LEU A 3 -0.17 -9.22 -22.99
C LEU A 3 0.14 -10.73 -22.97
N ALA A 4 1.08 -11.18 -23.81
CA ALA A 4 1.54 -12.56 -23.72
C ALA A 4 2.34 -12.73 -22.43
N PRO A 5 2.21 -13.86 -21.70
CA PRO A 5 2.86 -14.05 -20.39
C PRO A 5 4.38 -13.82 -20.36
N ALA A 6 5.06 -14.00 -21.49
CA ALA A 6 6.51 -13.81 -21.60
C ALA A 6 6.94 -12.33 -21.66
N GLU A 7 6.07 -11.43 -22.15
CA GLU A 7 6.46 -10.06 -22.50
C GLU A 7 6.64 -9.16 -21.27
N ASP A 8 5.99 -9.47 -20.16
CA ASP A 8 6.11 -8.72 -18.91
C ASP A 8 6.78 -9.48 -17.77
N THR A 9 7.27 -10.70 -18.03
CA THR A 9 7.95 -11.52 -17.02
C THR A 9 9.10 -10.75 -16.37
N GLN A 10 9.92 -10.04 -17.15
CA GLN A 10 11.04 -9.26 -16.62
C GLN A 10 10.56 -8.10 -15.74
N VAL A 11 9.50 -7.39 -16.14
CA VAL A 11 8.88 -6.33 -15.33
C VAL A 11 8.35 -6.88 -14.00
N LEU A 12 7.76 -8.07 -14.00
CA LEU A 12 7.26 -8.69 -12.76
C LEU A 12 8.39 -9.16 -11.84
N GLN A 13 9.55 -9.50 -12.38
CA GLN A 13 10.73 -9.88 -11.61
C GLN A 13 11.46 -8.65 -11.05
N THR A 14 11.74 -7.66 -11.90
CA THR A 14 12.50 -6.45 -11.59
C THR A 14 11.69 -5.18 -11.88
N PRO A 15 10.60 -4.90 -11.13
CA PRO A 15 9.69 -3.81 -11.42
C PRO A 15 10.28 -2.40 -11.24
N ASP A 16 11.44 -2.29 -10.60
CA ASP A 16 12.17 -1.04 -10.41
C ASP A 16 13.27 -0.82 -11.47
N ASP A 17 13.52 -1.81 -12.35
CA ASP A 17 14.51 -1.70 -13.42
C ASP A 17 13.91 -0.99 -14.65
N PRO A 18 14.39 0.21 -15.02
CA PRO A 18 13.89 0.93 -16.19
C PRO A 18 14.12 0.17 -17.50
N ALA A 19 15.13 -0.69 -17.60
CA ALA A 19 15.41 -1.47 -18.81
C ALA A 19 14.29 -2.49 -19.07
N ALA A 20 13.78 -3.15 -18.04
CA ALA A 20 12.63 -4.05 -18.16
C ALA A 20 11.39 -3.33 -18.72
N TRP A 21 11.15 -2.09 -18.27
CA TRP A 21 10.04 -1.26 -18.79
C TRP A 21 10.26 -0.81 -20.24
N ALA A 22 11.50 -0.50 -20.61
CA ALA A 22 11.83 -0.13 -21.99
C ALA A 22 11.54 -1.27 -22.98
N VAL A 23 11.95 -2.50 -22.63
CA VAL A 23 11.67 -3.70 -23.45
C VAL A 23 10.17 -3.91 -23.63
N LEU A 24 9.40 -3.81 -22.55
CA LEU A 24 7.93 -3.91 -22.62
C LEU A 24 7.33 -2.77 -23.47
N ALA A 25 7.84 -1.55 -23.34
CA ALA A 25 7.37 -0.40 -24.11
C ALA A 25 7.61 -0.55 -25.61
N ASP A 26 8.76 -1.06 -26.02
CA ASP A 26 9.08 -1.34 -27.42
C ASP A 26 8.13 -2.39 -28.01
N ALA A 27 7.86 -3.47 -27.26
CA ALA A 27 6.90 -4.50 -27.66
C ALA A 27 5.47 -3.94 -27.80
N LEU A 28 5.06 -3.05 -26.89
CA LEU A 28 3.76 -2.37 -26.97
C LEU A 28 3.67 -1.45 -28.18
N LEU A 29 4.73 -0.68 -28.45
CA LEU A 29 4.80 0.25 -29.58
C LEU A 29 4.70 -0.50 -30.92
N GLN A 30 5.40 -1.63 -31.06
CA GLN A 30 5.31 -2.50 -32.25
C GLN A 30 3.88 -3.00 -32.51
N ARG A 31 3.06 -3.11 -31.47
CA ARG A 31 1.66 -3.57 -31.54
C ARG A 31 0.65 -2.42 -31.64
N GLY A 32 1.13 -1.18 -31.73
CA GLY A 32 0.29 0.02 -31.76
C GLY A 32 -0.43 0.29 -30.44
N ASP A 33 0.05 -0.24 -29.32
CA ASP A 33 -0.52 0.06 -28.01
C ASP A 33 0.00 1.41 -27.49
N PRO A 34 -0.89 2.36 -27.15
CA PRO A 34 -0.52 3.73 -26.80
C PRO A 34 0.33 3.82 -25.52
N ARG A 35 0.38 2.76 -24.70
CA ARG A 35 1.22 2.73 -23.50
C ARG A 35 2.71 2.68 -23.82
N GLY A 36 3.10 2.18 -24.99
CA GLY A 36 4.48 2.27 -25.49
C GLY A 36 4.90 3.72 -25.74
N GLU A 37 4.05 4.52 -26.41
CA GLU A 37 4.29 5.96 -26.63
C GLU A 37 4.26 6.73 -25.29
N LEU A 38 3.35 6.38 -24.37
CA LEU A 38 3.35 6.97 -23.03
C LEU A 38 4.66 6.74 -22.27
N TYR A 39 5.26 5.55 -22.38
CA TYR A 39 6.56 5.29 -21.78
C TYR A 39 7.64 6.22 -22.35
N ALA A 40 7.68 6.39 -23.67
CA ALA A 40 8.65 7.28 -24.31
C ALA A 40 8.48 8.74 -23.85
N LEU A 41 7.24 9.20 -23.68
CA LEU A 41 6.92 10.52 -23.13
C LEU A 41 7.35 10.65 -21.66
N ASP A 42 7.09 9.64 -20.82
CA ASP A 42 7.52 9.61 -19.42
C ASP A 42 9.06 9.67 -19.31
N ALA A 43 9.78 8.91 -20.15
CA ALA A 43 11.24 8.93 -20.20
C ALA A 43 11.79 10.29 -20.69
N ALA A 44 11.14 10.93 -21.66
CA ALA A 44 11.51 12.27 -22.12
C ALA A 44 11.25 13.33 -21.03
N LEU A 45 10.13 13.24 -20.32
CA LEU A 45 9.81 14.13 -19.20
C LEU A 45 10.81 14.00 -18.06
N ALA A 46 11.32 12.80 -17.78
CA ALA A 46 12.36 12.60 -16.78
C ALA A 46 13.67 13.33 -17.12
N ARG A 47 14.02 13.43 -18.42
CA ARG A 47 15.20 14.17 -18.89
C ARG A 47 14.96 15.68 -19.00
N SER A 48 13.72 16.12 -19.17
CA SER A 48 13.37 17.52 -19.38
C SER A 48 12.04 17.89 -18.72
N PRO A 49 11.98 17.92 -17.37
CA PRO A 49 10.74 18.12 -16.64
C PRO A 49 10.23 19.57 -16.70
N TRP A 50 11.12 20.54 -16.91
CA TRP A 50 10.83 21.97 -16.80
C TRP A 50 10.88 22.69 -18.15
N GLY A 51 10.37 23.93 -18.16
CA GLY A 51 10.38 24.79 -19.35
C GLY A 51 9.31 24.43 -20.40
N PRO A 52 9.40 25.05 -21.60
CA PRO A 52 8.45 24.84 -22.70
C PRO A 52 8.36 23.36 -23.12
N THR A 53 9.50 22.70 -23.35
CA THR A 53 9.55 21.27 -23.74
C THR A 53 8.83 20.37 -22.76
N GLY A 54 9.04 20.55 -21.45
CA GLY A 54 8.35 19.76 -20.42
C GLY A 54 6.84 20.01 -20.38
N ARG A 55 6.40 21.24 -20.66
CA ARG A 55 4.96 21.55 -20.79
C ARG A 55 4.34 20.85 -22.01
N ASP A 56 5.02 20.90 -23.15
CA ASP A 56 4.54 20.29 -24.40
C ASP A 56 4.46 18.76 -24.26
N LEU A 57 5.46 18.14 -23.64
CA LEU A 57 5.45 16.71 -23.33
C LEU A 57 4.30 16.32 -22.39
N ARG A 58 4.01 17.12 -21.35
CA ARG A 58 2.85 16.89 -20.46
C ARG A 58 1.52 17.04 -21.20
N ALA A 59 1.40 18.04 -22.07
CA ALA A 59 0.20 18.26 -22.88
C ALA A 59 -0.02 17.09 -23.85
N ARG A 60 1.02 16.65 -24.55
CA ARG A 60 0.97 15.48 -25.45
C ARG A 60 0.60 14.21 -24.70
N ARG A 61 1.21 13.99 -23.53
CA ARG A 61 0.91 12.86 -22.65
C ARG A 61 -0.55 12.84 -22.20
N ARG A 62 -1.11 14.00 -21.81
CA ARG A 62 -2.53 14.13 -21.46
C ARG A 62 -3.41 13.81 -22.67
N ALA A 63 -3.13 14.40 -23.82
CA ALA A 63 -3.89 14.17 -25.05
C ALA A 63 -3.90 12.69 -25.45
N LEU A 64 -2.77 11.98 -25.31
CA LEU A 64 -2.69 10.56 -25.61
C LEU A 64 -3.52 9.70 -24.64
N ILE A 65 -3.53 10.03 -23.34
CA ILE A 65 -4.39 9.37 -22.35
C ILE A 65 -5.87 9.54 -22.72
N ASP A 66 -6.27 10.77 -23.05
CA ASP A 66 -7.66 11.12 -23.35
C ASP A 66 -8.10 10.49 -24.68
N GLN A 67 -7.28 10.58 -25.73
CA GLN A 67 -7.54 10.03 -27.06
C GLN A 67 -7.80 8.52 -27.04
N HIS A 68 -7.07 7.78 -26.20
CA HIS A 68 -7.15 6.32 -26.14
C HIS A 68 -7.99 5.81 -24.97
N GLY A 69 -8.66 6.69 -24.21
CA GLY A 69 -9.51 6.29 -23.09
C GLY A 69 -8.76 5.49 -22.02
N LEU A 70 -7.50 5.82 -21.77
CA LEU A 70 -6.63 5.03 -20.86
C LEU A 70 -6.95 5.24 -19.38
N VAL A 71 -7.92 6.08 -19.08
CA VAL A 71 -8.63 6.20 -17.81
C VAL A 71 -10.11 5.95 -18.11
N PRO A 72 -10.74 4.92 -17.52
CA PRO A 72 -12.15 4.66 -17.76
C PRO A 72 -12.99 5.82 -17.21
N ASP A 73 -14.04 6.19 -17.94
CA ASP A 73 -15.04 7.12 -17.44
C ASP A 73 -15.94 6.40 -16.43
N VAL A 74 -15.89 6.87 -15.18
CA VAL A 74 -16.57 6.30 -14.01
C VAL A 74 -17.18 7.44 -13.20
N PRO A 75 -18.37 7.97 -13.59
CA PRO A 75 -18.94 9.16 -12.97
C PRO A 75 -19.20 9.03 -11.46
N GLU A 76 -19.34 7.80 -10.97
CA GLU A 76 -19.56 7.44 -9.57
C GLU A 76 -18.34 7.70 -8.68
N LEU A 77 -17.14 7.89 -9.24
CA LEU A 77 -15.94 8.16 -8.45
C LEU A 77 -14.97 9.13 -9.12
N VAL A 78 -14.14 9.76 -8.31
CA VAL A 78 -12.94 10.45 -8.78
C VAL A 78 -11.80 9.43 -8.81
N LEU A 79 -11.30 9.13 -10.00
CA LEU A 79 -10.14 8.28 -10.22
C LEU A 79 -8.91 9.16 -10.40
N ASP A 80 -8.03 9.15 -9.40
CA ASP A 80 -6.70 9.73 -9.54
C ASP A 80 -5.66 8.62 -9.72
N ALA A 81 -5.14 8.52 -10.95
CA ALA A 81 -4.11 7.56 -11.31
C ALA A 81 -2.75 8.25 -11.33
N ARG A 82 -1.84 7.78 -10.47
CA ARG A 82 -0.42 8.10 -10.59
C ARG A 82 0.20 7.20 -11.65
N TRP A 83 0.71 7.81 -12.70
CA TRP A 83 1.30 7.11 -13.81
C TRP A 83 2.82 7.08 -13.73
N ALA A 84 3.41 5.97 -14.17
CA ALA A 84 4.80 5.93 -14.59
C ALA A 84 4.99 4.79 -15.58
N HIS A 85 5.95 4.96 -16.49
CA HIS A 85 6.29 3.98 -17.52
C HIS A 85 5.09 3.61 -18.42
N GLY A 86 4.11 4.50 -18.59
CA GLY A 86 2.89 4.22 -19.34
C GLY A 86 1.83 3.37 -18.62
N TRP A 87 1.96 3.13 -17.31
CA TRP A 87 1.00 2.34 -16.52
C TRP A 87 0.58 3.05 -15.24
N TRP A 88 -0.52 2.60 -14.63
CA TRP A 88 -0.90 3.04 -13.29
C TRP A 88 0.03 2.39 -12.26
N LYS A 89 0.69 3.22 -11.44
CA LYS A 89 1.50 2.79 -10.29
C LYS A 89 0.79 2.99 -8.97
N GLY A 90 -0.06 4.01 -8.91
CA GLY A 90 -0.92 4.28 -7.76
C GLY A 90 -2.31 4.63 -8.22
N LEU A 91 -3.31 4.17 -7.48
CA LEU A 91 -4.71 4.53 -7.65
C LEU A 91 -5.25 5.11 -6.36
N THR A 92 -5.86 6.28 -6.44
CA THR A 92 -6.71 6.83 -5.40
C THR A 92 -8.12 6.92 -5.96
N LEU A 93 -9.05 6.15 -5.39
CA LEU A 93 -10.45 6.12 -5.78
C LEU A 93 -11.26 6.80 -4.69
N THR A 94 -11.90 7.92 -5.02
CA THR A 94 -12.74 8.66 -4.08
C THR A 94 -14.18 8.62 -4.54
N TRP A 95 -15.04 7.96 -3.77
CA TRP A 95 -16.42 7.76 -4.16
C TRP A 95 -17.24 9.04 -4.11
N ARG A 96 -18.10 9.25 -5.11
CA ARG A 96 -19.13 10.30 -5.15
C ARG A 96 -20.47 9.66 -4.82
N GLU A 97 -21.25 10.28 -3.94
CA GLU A 97 -22.56 9.74 -3.59
C GLU A 97 -23.55 9.81 -4.77
N PRO A 98 -24.48 8.83 -4.88
CA PRO A 98 -24.61 7.62 -4.06
C PRO A 98 -23.81 6.40 -4.58
N LEU A 99 -23.39 5.51 -3.66
CA LEU A 99 -22.58 4.28 -3.88
C LEU A 99 -23.26 3.14 -4.66
N ARG A 100 -24.14 3.44 -5.61
CA ARG A 100 -24.75 2.41 -6.46
C ARG A 100 -23.66 1.77 -7.33
N ALA A 101 -23.74 0.46 -7.53
CA ALA A 101 -22.85 -0.31 -8.42
C ALA A 101 -21.35 -0.33 -8.05
N MET A 102 -20.98 -0.20 -6.77
CA MET A 102 -19.57 -0.21 -6.34
C MET A 102 -18.76 -1.40 -6.88
N GLY A 103 -19.32 -2.61 -6.82
CA GLY A 103 -18.65 -3.80 -7.34
C GLY A 103 -18.36 -3.72 -8.85
N GLU A 104 -19.33 -3.25 -9.64
CA GLU A 104 -19.19 -3.12 -11.11
C GLU A 104 -18.18 -2.03 -11.48
N VAL A 105 -18.22 -0.89 -10.79
CA VAL A 105 -17.28 0.21 -11.01
C VAL A 105 -15.85 -0.23 -10.65
N LEU A 106 -15.67 -0.89 -9.50
CA LEU A 106 -14.35 -1.43 -9.12
C LEU A 106 -13.89 -2.52 -10.09
N ALA A 107 -14.77 -3.41 -10.53
CA ALA A 107 -14.43 -4.42 -11.54
C ALA A 107 -13.97 -3.77 -12.86
N ARG A 108 -14.62 -2.68 -13.29
CA ARG A 108 -14.23 -1.91 -14.48
C ARG A 108 -12.86 -1.25 -14.31
N VAL A 109 -12.62 -0.60 -13.18
CA VAL A 109 -11.34 0.08 -12.89
C VAL A 109 -10.21 -0.94 -12.72
N PHE A 110 -10.39 -1.96 -11.90
CA PHE A 110 -9.38 -2.97 -11.62
C PHE A 110 -9.15 -3.93 -12.80
N GLY A 111 -10.17 -4.18 -13.61
CA GLY A 111 -10.06 -4.92 -14.87
C GLY A 111 -9.41 -4.13 -16.00
N HIS A 112 -9.23 -2.81 -15.84
CA HIS A 112 -8.62 -1.98 -16.87
C HIS A 112 -7.16 -2.42 -17.13
N PRO A 113 -6.72 -2.53 -18.40
CA PRO A 113 -5.36 -2.98 -18.70
C PRO A 113 -4.28 -2.17 -17.98
N SER A 114 -4.42 -0.85 -17.88
CA SER A 114 -3.44 0.01 -17.17
C SER A 114 -3.28 -0.30 -15.68
N ALA A 115 -4.23 -1.02 -15.05
CA ALA A 115 -4.16 -1.44 -13.66
C ALA A 115 -3.23 -2.64 -13.41
N ARG A 116 -2.65 -3.24 -14.46
CA ARG A 116 -1.86 -4.48 -14.33
C ARG A 116 -0.75 -4.40 -13.29
N TYR A 117 -0.05 -3.28 -13.23
CA TYR A 117 1.16 -3.08 -12.43
C TYR A 117 1.00 -2.06 -11.30
N VAL A 118 -0.23 -1.92 -10.79
CA VAL A 118 -0.52 -1.03 -9.67
C VAL A 118 0.20 -1.54 -8.43
N ARG A 119 0.92 -0.63 -7.76
CA ARG A 119 1.63 -0.90 -6.49
C ARG A 119 0.87 -0.41 -5.28
N ARG A 120 0.04 0.62 -5.43
CA ARG A 120 -0.75 1.17 -4.33
C ARG A 120 -2.18 1.46 -4.73
N VAL A 121 -3.13 1.00 -3.94
CA VAL A 121 -4.55 1.33 -4.07
C VAL A 121 -5.02 1.98 -2.78
N THR A 122 -5.62 3.17 -2.90
CA THR A 122 -6.31 3.86 -1.80
C THR A 122 -7.77 4.01 -2.17
N LEU A 123 -8.65 3.45 -1.36
CA LEU A 123 -10.10 3.55 -1.50
C LEU A 123 -10.63 4.52 -0.44
N ASN A 124 -11.08 5.69 -0.86
CA ASN A 124 -11.78 6.64 -0.03
C ASN A 124 -13.28 6.41 -0.21
N LEU A 125 -13.78 5.51 0.61
CA LEU A 125 -15.18 5.13 0.66
C LEU A 125 -15.89 6.18 1.51
N GLY A 126 -16.83 6.95 0.95
CA GLY A 126 -17.60 7.95 1.73
C GLY A 126 -18.36 7.33 2.92
N GLY A 127 -19.02 8.15 3.74
CA GLY A 127 -19.64 7.74 5.02
C GLY A 127 -20.85 6.79 4.90
N HIS A 128 -21.13 6.28 3.71
CA HIS A 128 -22.31 5.48 3.40
C HIS A 128 -21.99 4.02 3.07
N VAL A 129 -20.71 3.61 3.05
CA VAL A 129 -20.36 2.20 2.84
C VAL A 129 -20.59 1.42 4.13
N ARG A 130 -21.50 0.45 4.08
CA ARG A 130 -21.82 -0.45 5.20
C ARG A 130 -21.28 -1.87 5.01
N ASP A 131 -20.82 -2.19 3.81
CA ASP A 131 -20.33 -3.51 3.43
C ASP A 131 -19.11 -3.40 2.49
N LEU A 132 -18.03 -4.09 2.83
CA LEU A 132 -16.83 -4.19 2.00
C LEU A 132 -16.86 -5.38 1.04
N ALA A 133 -17.88 -6.24 1.07
CA ALA A 133 -17.97 -7.39 0.17
C ALA A 133 -17.79 -7.03 -1.31
N PRO A 134 -18.33 -5.92 -1.86
CA PRO A 134 -18.08 -5.54 -3.25
C PRO A 134 -16.62 -5.17 -3.53
N VAL A 135 -15.91 -4.61 -2.54
CA VAL A 135 -14.48 -4.30 -2.63
C VAL A 135 -13.68 -5.59 -2.67
N VAL A 136 -13.96 -6.51 -1.75
CA VAL A 136 -13.29 -7.82 -1.69
C VAL A 136 -13.51 -8.60 -2.98
N ALA A 137 -14.77 -8.71 -3.42
CA ALA A 137 -15.12 -9.38 -4.67
C ALA A 137 -14.38 -8.79 -5.88
N ALA A 138 -14.27 -7.45 -5.95
CA ALA A 138 -13.54 -6.80 -7.03
C ALA A 138 -12.03 -7.07 -6.98
N LEU A 139 -11.43 -7.06 -5.79
CA LEU A 139 -10.01 -7.41 -5.61
C LEU A 139 -9.73 -8.87 -5.97
N ASP A 140 -10.67 -9.77 -5.70
CA ASP A 140 -10.59 -11.21 -6.00
C ASP A 140 -10.84 -11.55 -7.47
N THR A 141 -11.12 -10.58 -8.34
CA THR A 141 -11.31 -10.86 -9.78
C THR A 141 -10.02 -11.16 -10.53
N ARG A 142 -8.84 -10.85 -9.95
CA ARG A 142 -7.55 -10.94 -10.65
C ARG A 142 -6.36 -11.03 -9.70
N ASP A 143 -5.20 -11.30 -10.27
CA ASP A 143 -3.93 -11.21 -9.56
C ASP A 143 -3.39 -9.77 -9.51
N TRP A 144 -2.70 -9.50 -8.41
CA TRP A 144 -2.07 -8.22 -8.09
C TRP A 144 -0.58 -8.44 -7.84
N PRO A 145 0.18 -8.82 -8.88
CA PRO A 145 1.55 -9.29 -8.72
C PRO A 145 2.50 -8.22 -8.16
N LEU A 146 2.14 -6.94 -8.30
CA LEU A 146 2.93 -5.81 -7.84
C LEU A 146 2.25 -4.97 -6.75
N LEU A 147 1.07 -5.34 -6.26
CA LEU A 147 0.39 -4.55 -5.23
C LEU A 147 1.12 -4.69 -3.89
N GLU A 148 1.59 -3.57 -3.37
CA GLU A 148 2.36 -3.45 -2.14
C GLU A 148 1.54 -2.80 -1.03
N ALA A 149 0.59 -1.92 -1.37
CA ALA A 149 -0.23 -1.23 -0.38
C ALA A 149 -1.70 -1.15 -0.80
N LEU A 150 -2.58 -1.64 0.07
CA LEU A 150 -4.03 -1.46 -0.01
C LEU A 150 -4.51 -0.69 1.22
N VAL A 151 -5.08 0.49 0.99
CA VAL A 151 -5.57 1.37 2.05
C VAL A 151 -7.05 1.61 1.82
N ILE A 152 -7.89 1.22 2.76
CA ILE A 152 -9.34 1.45 2.74
C ILE A 152 -9.67 2.47 3.83
N ARG A 153 -10.07 3.67 3.41
CA ARG A 153 -10.51 4.76 4.28
C ARG A 153 -12.03 4.87 4.20
N SER A 154 -12.71 4.86 5.34
CA SER A 154 -14.15 5.08 5.41
C SER A 154 -14.52 5.86 6.69
N PRO A 155 -15.35 6.91 6.59
CA PRO A 155 -15.91 7.59 7.77
C PRO A 155 -16.80 6.65 8.59
N PRO A 156 -16.97 6.90 9.90
CA PRO A 156 -17.96 6.20 10.71
C PRO A 156 -19.40 6.45 10.21
N PRO A 157 -20.33 5.48 10.36
CA PRO A 157 -20.14 4.13 10.90
C PRO A 157 -19.48 3.20 9.88
N HIS A 158 -18.51 2.41 10.35
CA HIS A 158 -17.65 1.65 9.46
C HIS A 158 -18.35 0.41 8.89
N PRO A 159 -18.05 0.05 7.64
CA PRO A 159 -18.57 -1.19 7.06
C PRO A 159 -18.00 -2.41 7.77
N ARG A 160 -18.80 -3.47 7.88
CA ARG A 160 -18.27 -4.77 8.34
C ARG A 160 -17.26 -5.26 7.30
N PRO A 161 -16.00 -5.53 7.69
CA PRO A 161 -15.04 -6.07 6.76
C PRO A 161 -15.36 -7.54 6.49
N SER A 162 -15.53 -7.86 5.22
CA SER A 162 -15.28 -9.21 4.76
C SER A 162 -13.76 -9.47 4.78
N PRO A 163 -13.30 -10.69 5.10
CA PRO A 163 -11.89 -11.03 5.02
C PRO A 163 -11.37 -10.79 3.60
N ILE A 164 -10.26 -10.05 3.46
CA ILE A 164 -9.59 -9.85 2.19
C ILE A 164 -8.55 -10.96 2.03
N SER A 165 -8.66 -11.75 0.96
CA SER A 165 -7.61 -12.71 0.64
C SER A 165 -6.35 -11.98 0.17
N THR A 166 -5.21 -12.32 0.76
CA THR A 166 -3.89 -11.80 0.38
C THR A 166 -3.16 -12.71 -0.60
N ASP A 167 -3.69 -13.90 -0.90
CA ASP A 167 -3.01 -14.92 -1.72
C ASP A 167 -2.74 -14.43 -3.15
N ARG A 168 -3.59 -13.52 -3.64
CA ARG A 168 -3.47 -12.88 -4.96
C ARG A 168 -2.61 -11.62 -4.96
N MET A 169 -2.07 -11.25 -3.80
CA MET A 169 -1.31 -10.01 -3.58
C MET A 169 0.06 -10.36 -2.96
N PRO A 170 0.92 -11.10 -3.66
CA PRO A 170 2.14 -11.69 -3.09
C PRO A 170 3.15 -10.65 -2.58
N ARG A 171 3.02 -9.40 -3.01
CA ARG A 171 3.87 -8.28 -2.59
C ARG A 171 3.22 -7.37 -1.54
N LEU A 172 1.99 -7.65 -1.13
CA LEU A 172 1.26 -6.81 -0.19
C LEU A 172 2.03 -6.70 1.12
N ALA A 173 2.41 -5.46 1.43
CA ALA A 173 3.17 -5.09 2.60
C ALA A 173 2.31 -4.28 3.59
N THR A 174 1.40 -3.46 3.06
CA THR A 174 0.51 -2.62 3.84
C THR A 174 -0.95 -2.96 3.54
N LEU A 175 -1.70 -3.37 4.56
CA LEU A 175 -3.16 -3.45 4.54
C LEU A 175 -3.69 -2.57 5.67
N ALA A 176 -4.29 -1.42 5.31
CA ALA A 176 -4.91 -0.52 6.27
C ALA A 176 -6.44 -0.53 6.06
N LEU A 177 -7.17 -0.89 7.11
CA LEU A 177 -8.63 -0.94 7.12
C LEU A 177 -9.21 0.17 8.02
N PRO A 178 -10.48 0.57 7.82
CA PRO A 178 -11.12 1.56 8.67
C PRO A 178 -11.13 1.09 10.14
N SER A 179 -10.86 2.00 11.07
CA SER A 179 -10.53 1.69 12.46
C SER A 179 -11.71 1.53 13.42
N GLY A 180 -12.97 1.56 12.98
CA GLY A 180 -14.09 1.42 13.94
C GLY A 180 -14.62 0.00 14.09
N ASP A 181 -15.71 -0.12 14.84
CA ASP A 181 -16.18 -1.32 15.53
C ASP A 181 -16.32 -2.58 14.64
N LEU A 182 -15.21 -3.30 14.52
CA LEU A 182 -15.10 -4.58 13.84
C LEU A 182 -15.59 -5.66 14.80
N GLY A 183 -16.48 -6.54 14.30
CA GLY A 183 -16.76 -7.80 14.99
C GLY A 183 -15.47 -8.62 15.17
N ALA A 184 -15.40 -9.43 16.22
CA ALA A 184 -14.20 -10.16 16.62
C ALA A 184 -13.56 -10.99 15.48
N GLU A 185 -14.38 -11.63 14.63
CA GLU A 185 -13.90 -12.40 13.48
C GLU A 185 -13.25 -11.51 12.41
N ALA A 186 -13.86 -10.36 12.12
CA ALA A 186 -13.35 -9.42 11.12
C ALA A 186 -12.07 -8.73 11.61
N LEU A 187 -12.00 -8.40 12.91
CA LEU A 187 -10.79 -7.90 13.55
C LEU A 187 -9.66 -8.95 13.49
N GLN A 188 -9.96 -10.22 13.77
CA GLN A 188 -8.98 -11.31 13.68
C GLN A 188 -8.48 -11.50 12.24
N ALA A 189 -9.36 -11.48 11.24
CA ALA A 189 -8.98 -11.61 9.84
C ALA A 189 -8.09 -10.44 9.37
N ALA A 190 -8.50 -9.20 9.69
CA ALA A 190 -7.74 -7.99 9.41
C ALA A 190 -6.34 -8.02 10.06
N TRP A 191 -6.28 -8.40 11.33
CA TRP A 191 -5.04 -8.56 12.08
C TRP A 191 -4.13 -9.60 11.42
N THR A 192 -4.64 -10.79 11.11
CA THR A 192 -3.85 -11.87 10.50
C THR A 192 -3.32 -11.47 9.13
N ALA A 193 -4.15 -10.89 8.27
CA ALA A 193 -3.75 -10.46 6.93
C ALA A 193 -2.69 -9.34 7.00
N GLY A 194 -2.95 -8.30 7.79
CA GLY A 194 -2.02 -7.18 7.94
C GLY A 194 -0.70 -7.60 8.59
N LEU A 195 -0.72 -8.48 9.61
CA LEU A 195 0.48 -9.00 10.25
C LEU A 195 1.33 -9.83 9.28
N THR A 196 0.68 -10.63 8.45
CA THR A 196 1.34 -11.44 7.41
C THR A 196 2.01 -10.53 6.38
N ALA A 197 1.30 -9.52 5.89
CA ALA A 197 1.81 -8.53 4.94
C ALA A 197 3.01 -7.73 5.50
N ALA A 198 2.87 -7.17 6.71
CA ALA A 198 3.93 -6.38 7.34
C ALA A 198 5.20 -7.21 7.59
N ARG A 199 5.06 -8.47 8.03
CA ARG A 199 6.21 -9.38 8.20
C ARG A 199 6.85 -9.78 6.88
N ALA A 200 6.06 -10.01 5.83
CA ALA A 200 6.59 -10.30 4.50
C ALA A 200 7.43 -9.11 3.98
N ALA A 201 6.95 -7.88 4.19
CA ALA A 201 7.68 -6.67 3.85
C ALA A 201 9.01 -6.55 4.62
N TRP A 202 8.98 -6.80 5.94
CA TRP A 202 10.18 -6.73 6.77
C TRP A 202 11.24 -7.75 6.34
N ARG A 203 10.85 -9.01 6.11
CA ARG A 203 11.77 -10.06 5.62
C ARG A 203 12.38 -9.74 4.26
N ALA A 204 11.65 -9.00 3.43
CA ALA A 204 12.12 -8.57 2.13
C ALA A 204 12.95 -7.27 2.17
N GLY A 205 13.27 -6.75 3.36
CA GLY A 205 14.04 -5.51 3.53
C GLY A 205 13.27 -4.22 3.22
N ARG A 206 11.95 -4.30 2.97
CA ARG A 206 11.09 -3.13 2.73
C ARG A 206 10.65 -2.52 4.06
N LEU A 207 11.61 -1.93 4.78
CA LEU A 207 11.45 -1.53 6.17
C LEU A 207 10.38 -0.43 6.37
N GLU A 208 10.28 0.54 5.46
CA GLU A 208 9.26 1.60 5.52
C GLU A 208 7.83 1.08 5.29
N ASP A 209 7.65 0.14 4.36
CA ASP A 209 6.36 -0.49 4.10
C ASP A 209 5.92 -1.35 5.28
N ALA A 210 6.86 -2.09 5.87
CA ALA A 210 6.64 -2.86 7.09
C ALA A 210 6.25 -1.95 8.26
N HIS A 211 6.89 -0.78 8.38
CA HIS A 211 6.62 0.19 9.44
C HIS A 211 5.21 0.73 9.33
N THR A 212 4.83 1.17 8.12
CA THR A 212 3.46 1.58 7.81
C THR A 212 2.44 0.47 8.11
N GLY A 213 2.78 -0.79 7.79
CA GLY A 213 1.92 -1.95 8.07
C GLY A 213 1.70 -2.19 9.56
N PHE A 214 2.77 -2.21 10.36
CA PHE A 214 2.69 -2.40 11.81
C PHE A 214 2.03 -1.23 12.53
N GLU A 215 2.28 0.00 12.09
CA GLU A 215 1.60 1.20 12.61
C GLU A 215 0.09 1.15 12.34
N GLY A 216 -0.32 0.75 11.13
CA GLY A 216 -1.72 0.53 10.78
C GLY A 216 -2.39 -0.55 11.65
N LEU A 217 -1.69 -1.65 11.93
CA LEU A 217 -2.17 -2.69 12.84
C LEU A 217 -2.31 -2.19 14.27
N LEU A 218 -1.35 -1.41 14.77
CA LEU A 218 -1.40 -0.83 16.11
C LEU A 218 -2.61 0.10 16.26
N HIS A 219 -2.82 1.00 15.30
CA HIS A 219 -4.00 1.87 15.27
C HIS A 219 -5.31 1.09 15.22
N LEU A 220 -5.35 -0.01 14.45
CA LEU A 220 -6.53 -0.85 14.36
C LEU A 220 -6.89 -1.47 15.72
N VAL A 221 -5.93 -2.09 16.41
CA VAL A 221 -6.21 -2.80 17.67
C VAL A 221 -6.41 -1.85 18.86
N ASP A 222 -5.78 -0.67 18.83
CA ASP A 222 -6.00 0.41 19.81
C ASP A 222 -7.45 0.90 19.76
N ALA A 223 -7.99 1.09 18.55
CA ALA A 223 -9.37 1.52 18.38
C ALA A 223 -10.40 0.48 18.86
N HIS A 224 -9.99 -0.78 19.03
CA HIS A 224 -10.81 -1.88 19.52
C HIS A 224 -10.53 -2.27 20.97
N GLY A 225 -9.60 -1.57 21.64
CA GLY A 225 -9.22 -1.88 23.02
C GLY A 225 -8.56 -3.25 23.20
N ASP A 226 -8.01 -3.86 22.15
CA ASP A 226 -7.29 -5.13 22.24
C ASP A 226 -5.83 -4.90 22.65
N GLU A 227 -5.65 -4.67 23.95
CA GLU A 227 -4.35 -4.35 24.54
C GLU A 227 -3.30 -5.44 24.26
N ARG A 228 -3.70 -6.72 24.22
CA ARG A 228 -2.77 -7.81 23.95
C ARG A 228 -2.18 -7.69 22.55
N ARG A 229 -3.01 -7.46 21.53
CA ARG A 229 -2.53 -7.28 20.16
C ARG A 229 -1.82 -5.94 19.99
N ALA A 230 -2.23 -4.90 20.71
CA ALA A 230 -1.54 -3.60 20.71
C ALA A 230 -0.09 -3.74 21.17
N LEU A 231 0.14 -4.46 22.26
CA LEU A 231 1.50 -4.69 22.77
C LEU A 231 2.36 -5.52 21.81
N LEU A 232 1.78 -6.47 21.07
CA LEU A 232 2.48 -7.25 20.04
C LEU A 232 2.85 -6.40 18.82
N ALA A 233 1.93 -5.53 18.38
CA ALA A 233 2.19 -4.60 17.27
C ALA A 233 3.25 -3.57 17.67
N ALA A 234 3.16 -3.00 18.88
CA ALA A 234 4.14 -2.05 19.41
C ALA A 234 5.54 -2.66 19.54
N GLU A 235 5.64 -3.93 19.97
CA GLU A 235 6.91 -4.67 20.03
C GLU A 235 7.54 -4.83 18.64
N SER A 236 6.74 -5.24 17.65
CA SER A 236 7.21 -5.40 16.27
C SER A 236 7.62 -4.05 15.64
N LEU A 237 6.82 -3.01 15.86
CA LEU A 237 7.10 -1.66 15.37
C LEU A 237 8.34 -1.05 16.03
N GLY A 238 8.56 -1.31 17.33
CA GLY A 238 9.74 -0.84 18.06
C GLY A 238 11.04 -1.51 17.60
N ALA A 239 11.01 -2.82 17.31
CA ALA A 239 12.13 -3.51 16.71
C ALA A 239 12.46 -2.94 15.32
N LEU A 240 11.45 -2.74 14.49
CA LEU A 240 11.61 -2.17 13.15
C LEU A 240 12.09 -0.70 13.18
N ALA A 241 11.64 0.09 14.15
CA ALA A 241 12.11 1.45 14.34
C ALA A 241 13.60 1.50 14.67
N ASN A 242 14.16 0.50 15.37
CA ASN A 242 15.61 0.37 15.54
C ASN A 242 16.30 0.10 14.19
N ASP A 243 15.79 -0.84 13.39
CA ASP A 243 16.36 -1.15 12.07
C ASP A 243 16.39 0.07 11.14
N LEU A 244 15.40 0.97 11.29
CA LEU A 244 15.29 2.24 10.56
C LEU A 244 16.13 3.39 11.15
N GLY A 245 16.81 3.20 12.27
CA GLY A 245 17.55 4.28 12.94
C GLY A 245 16.67 5.26 13.75
N ARG A 246 15.36 5.00 13.87
CA ARG A 246 14.36 5.86 14.54
C ARG A 246 14.29 5.59 16.04
N MET A 247 15.41 5.83 16.72
CA MET A 247 15.62 5.38 18.10
C MET A 247 14.63 5.98 19.11
N ASP A 248 14.19 7.23 18.94
CA ASP A 248 13.22 7.88 19.83
C ASP A 248 11.86 7.18 19.77
N GLN A 249 11.34 6.95 18.56
CA GLN A 249 10.11 6.19 18.35
C GLN A 249 10.24 4.77 18.92
N ALA A 250 11.40 4.14 18.73
CA ALA A 250 11.67 2.81 19.21
C ALA A 250 11.71 2.72 20.75
N ALA A 251 12.13 3.79 21.43
CA ALA A 251 12.08 3.90 22.89
C ALA A 251 10.65 4.07 23.38
N GLU A 252 9.87 4.98 22.78
CA GLU A 252 8.47 5.23 23.15
C GLU A 252 7.60 3.96 23.04
N LEU A 253 7.78 3.19 21.96
CA LEU A 253 7.06 1.93 21.75
C LEU A 253 7.43 0.87 22.79
N ARG A 254 8.70 0.82 23.21
CA ARG A 254 9.15 -0.12 24.25
C ARG A 254 8.69 0.29 25.64
N ASP A 255 8.69 1.59 25.95
CA ASP A 255 8.10 2.11 27.18
C ASP A 255 6.60 1.81 27.24
N ARG A 256 5.89 1.88 26.10
CA ARG A 256 4.51 1.40 26.01
C ARG A 256 4.39 -0.10 26.31
N VAL A 257 5.26 -0.93 25.73
CA VAL A 257 5.27 -2.38 26.00
C VAL A 257 5.52 -2.68 27.48
N LEU A 258 6.44 -1.96 28.13
CA LEU A 258 6.76 -2.11 29.55
C LEU A 258 5.62 -1.63 30.45
N ARG A 259 4.90 -0.56 30.09
CA ARG A 259 3.69 -0.17 30.84
C ARG A 259 2.62 -1.27 30.85
N GLY A 260 2.44 -1.99 29.74
CA GLY A 260 1.53 -3.12 29.66
C GLY A 260 2.10 -4.44 30.21
N ARG A 261 3.44 -4.60 30.19
CA ARG A 261 4.17 -5.79 30.68
C ARG A 261 5.42 -5.37 31.49
N PRO A 262 5.26 -4.90 32.75
CA PRO A 262 6.37 -4.31 33.52
C PRO A 262 7.55 -5.25 33.78
N GLY A 263 7.32 -6.58 33.75
CA GLY A 263 8.37 -7.59 33.94
C GLY A 263 8.92 -8.21 32.65
N SER A 264 8.66 -7.61 31.48
CA SER A 264 9.14 -8.16 30.21
C SER A 264 10.65 -7.96 30.07
N ALA A 265 11.44 -8.99 30.39
CA ALA A 265 12.90 -8.99 30.26
C ALA A 265 13.35 -8.64 28.83
N ASP A 266 12.64 -9.14 27.81
CA ASP A 266 12.92 -8.84 26.40
C ASP A 266 12.72 -7.35 26.09
N ALA A 267 11.66 -6.74 26.62
CA ALA A 267 11.39 -5.32 26.39
C ALA A 267 12.38 -4.41 27.14
N LEU A 268 12.78 -4.78 28.36
CA LEU A 268 13.83 -4.09 29.12
C LEU A 268 15.17 -4.16 28.39
N LEU A 269 15.58 -5.35 27.95
CA LEU A 269 16.81 -5.54 27.18
C LEU A 269 16.80 -4.71 25.89
N ALA A 270 15.70 -4.75 25.15
CA ALA A 270 15.57 -4.02 23.90
C ALA A 270 15.56 -2.49 24.11
N LEU A 271 14.98 -2.01 25.22
CA LEU A 271 15.02 -0.59 25.58
C LEU A 271 16.43 -0.16 25.96
N GLY A 272 17.14 -0.95 26.77
CA GLY A 272 18.54 -0.71 27.12
C GLY A 272 19.45 -0.64 25.89
N GLN A 273 19.28 -1.55 24.92
CA GLN A 273 20.00 -1.52 23.64
C GLN A 273 19.71 -0.25 22.83
N THR A 274 18.46 0.19 22.82
CA THR A 274 18.02 1.40 22.09
C THR A 274 18.58 2.67 22.71
N ARG A 275 18.52 2.79 24.05
CA ARG A 275 19.12 3.91 24.79
C ARG A 275 20.64 3.97 24.64
N ARG A 276 21.29 2.80 24.60
CA ARG A 276 22.73 2.70 24.28
C ARG A 276 23.02 3.19 22.86
N ALA A 277 22.19 2.82 21.88
CA ALA A 277 22.33 3.28 20.49
C ALA A 277 22.07 4.79 20.32
N GLN A 278 21.27 5.41 21.19
CA GLN A 278 21.05 6.87 21.24
C GLN A 278 22.26 7.66 21.80
N GLY A 279 23.35 7.01 22.21
CA GLY A 279 24.47 7.67 22.89
C GLY A 279 24.11 8.16 24.31
N ARG A 280 22.95 7.77 24.84
CA ARG A 280 22.49 8.08 26.20
C ARG A 280 22.91 6.97 27.17
N THR A 281 24.19 6.63 27.18
CA THR A 281 24.76 5.52 27.98
C THR A 281 24.46 5.65 29.48
N HIS A 282 24.24 6.87 29.99
CA HIS A 282 23.91 7.12 31.40
C HIS A 282 22.43 6.83 31.78
N ALA A 283 21.49 6.90 30.83
CA ALA A 283 20.06 6.59 31.07
C ALA A 283 19.71 5.11 30.86
N ALA A 284 20.68 4.31 30.39
CA ALA A 284 20.52 2.86 30.22
C ALA A 284 20.76 2.08 31.53
N LEU A 285 21.48 2.67 32.51
CA LEU A 285 21.79 2.01 33.78
C LEU A 285 20.63 2.02 34.79
N GLU A 286 19.72 3.00 34.72
CA GLU A 286 18.56 3.08 35.62
C GLU A 286 17.49 1.99 35.40
N HIS A 287 17.59 1.18 34.33
CA HIS A 287 16.62 0.12 33.99
C HIS A 287 17.13 -1.31 34.23
N PHE A 288 18.37 -1.46 34.72
CA PHE A 288 18.96 -2.77 35.06
C PHE A 288 19.03 -3.04 36.57
N GLU A 289 18.49 -2.15 37.40
CA GLU A 289 18.28 -2.34 38.85
C GLU A 289 16.83 -2.72 39.15
#